data_AF-A0A453Q5E6-F1
#
_entry.id   AF-A0A453Q5E6-F1
#
_cell.length_a   1.000
_cell.length_b   1.000
_cell.length_c   1.000
_cell.angle_alpha   90.00
_cell.angle_beta   90.00
_cell.angle_gamma   90.00
#
_symmetry.space_group_name_H-M   'P 1'
#
loop_
_entity.id
_entity.type
_entity.pdbx_description
1 polymer ?
#
loop_
_entity_poly.entity_id
_entity_poly.type
_entity_poly.pdbx_seq_one_letter_code
_entity_poly.pdbx_strand_id
1 'polypeptide(L)'
;MFLLIQWAWGLLKLLLRYNSNISWYHMNCTFIWFIAFFESILIRKWTIRVIVFCTTAMVTEFMYIMLRDLKLNVREIHSRKPQLYRTRISEEFRDSNRLILVTSDVSTRGVNYPDVTLVIQAGVPPGREHYIHRLGRTGREGKSGKGILLIAPWEEYFLKEIHDLPIQKAPVPQIDQEMKQKVDDSIKIVDMSIKEAAYHAWLGYYNSIADISRDKVMLADLASRFGVSIGMEKPPTLFRKTAFKMGLKGVPGIRIRK
;
A
#
# COMPACT_ATOMS: atom_id res chain seq x y z
N MET A 1 -14.60 -17.48 17.27
CA MET A 1 -14.90 -16.03 17.25
C MET A 1 -14.41 -15.33 18.53
N PHE A 2 -14.65 -15.88 19.73
CA PHE A 2 -14.16 -15.32 21.01
C PHE A 2 -12.62 -15.23 21.17
N LEU A 3 -11.86 -16.19 20.62
CA LEU A 3 -10.39 -16.20 20.70
C LEU A 3 -9.72 -15.14 19.80
N LEU A 4 -10.32 -14.76 18.67
CA LEU A 4 -9.82 -13.69 17.79
C LEU A 4 -9.98 -12.30 18.43
N ILE A 5 -11.06 -12.11 19.17
CA ILE A 5 -11.35 -10.86 19.90
C ILE A 5 -10.39 -10.70 21.10
N GLN A 6 -10.10 -11.78 21.84
CA GLN A 6 -9.12 -11.73 22.94
C GLN A 6 -7.69 -11.42 22.45
N TRP A 7 -7.28 -11.95 21.30
CA TRP A 7 -5.98 -11.64 20.70
C TRP A 7 -5.90 -10.20 20.17
N ALA A 8 -6.95 -9.69 19.52
CA ALA A 8 -7.01 -8.31 19.04
C ALA A 8 -7.00 -7.29 20.20
N TRP A 9 -7.71 -7.58 21.30
CA TRP A 9 -7.70 -6.76 22.53
C TRP A 9 -6.37 -6.85 23.29
N GLY A 10 -5.69 -8.01 23.27
CA GLY A 10 -4.33 -8.16 23.79
C GLY A 10 -3.31 -7.34 23.00
N LEU A 11 -3.44 -7.32 21.68
CA LEU A 11 -2.60 -6.52 20.78
C LEU A 11 -2.85 -5.01 20.94
N LEU A 12 -4.12 -4.60 21.13
CA LEU A 12 -4.51 -3.21 21.40
C LEU A 12 -3.96 -2.73 22.75
N LYS A 13 -4.02 -3.55 23.80
CA LYS A 13 -3.39 -3.27 25.10
C LYS A 13 -1.86 -3.23 25.03
N LEU A 14 -1.24 -4.00 24.15
CA LEU A 14 0.20 -3.92 23.88
C LEU A 14 0.55 -2.63 23.12
N LEU A 15 -0.21 -2.27 22.09
CA LEU A 15 -0.03 -1.05 21.29
C LEU A 15 -0.24 0.22 22.12
N LEU A 16 -1.13 0.20 23.12
CA LEU A 16 -1.34 1.30 24.06
C LEU A 16 -0.27 1.38 25.17
N ARG A 17 0.44 0.28 25.46
CA ARG A 17 1.57 0.26 26.43
C ARG A 17 2.91 0.62 25.81
N TYR A 18 3.07 0.46 24.50
CA TYR A 18 4.31 0.74 23.80
C TYR A 18 4.26 2.11 23.13
N ASN A 19 5.29 2.91 23.42
CA ASN A 19 5.53 4.26 22.94
C ASN A 19 5.87 4.30 21.44
N SER A 20 5.03 3.68 20.60
CA SER A 20 5.10 3.77 19.15
C SER A 20 4.46 5.09 18.73
N ASN A 21 5.30 6.06 18.34
CA ASN A 21 4.88 7.26 17.64
C ASN A 21 4.26 6.85 16.28
N ILE A 22 2.98 6.49 16.29
CA ILE A 22 2.20 6.18 15.10
C ILE A 22 1.79 7.53 14.48
N SER A 23 2.35 7.83 13.32
CA SER A 23 2.04 9.06 12.57
C SER A 23 1.54 8.65 11.19
N TRP A 24 0.31 9.00 10.80
CA TRP A 24 -0.07 8.91 9.38
C TRP A 24 0.17 10.23 8.70
N TYR A 25 0.23 10.15 7.38
CA TYR A 25 0.34 11.32 6.54
C TYR A 25 -0.96 11.38 5.75
N HIS A 26 -1.64 12.51 5.90
CA HIS A 26 -2.76 12.85 5.04
C HIS A 26 -2.15 13.52 3.82
N MET A 27 -2.17 12.83 2.68
CA MET A 27 -1.68 13.38 1.44
C MET A 27 -2.86 13.79 0.57
N ASN A 28 -2.96 15.09 0.33
CA ASN A 28 -3.71 15.59 -0.80
C ASN A 28 -2.87 15.31 -2.07
N CYS A 29 -3.45 14.57 -3.01
CA CYS A 29 -3.06 14.40 -4.42
C CYS A 29 -2.13 13.23 -4.80
N THR A 30 -2.56 12.54 -5.88
CA THR A 30 -1.91 11.59 -6.81
C THR A 30 -0.80 10.65 -6.31
N PHE A 31 -0.84 9.38 -6.75
CA PHE A 31 0.16 8.32 -6.50
C PHE A 31 1.63 8.73 -6.69
N ILE A 32 1.89 9.81 -7.44
CA ILE A 32 3.20 10.47 -7.59
C ILE A 32 3.78 10.98 -6.26
N TRP A 33 2.94 11.56 -5.39
CA TRP A 33 3.37 12.02 -4.05
C TRP A 33 3.67 10.85 -3.11
N PHE A 34 3.07 9.67 -3.34
CA PHE A 34 3.33 8.45 -2.58
C PHE A 34 4.75 7.93 -2.76
N ILE A 35 5.33 8.13 -3.94
CA ILE A 35 6.66 7.61 -4.27
C ILE A 35 7.75 8.58 -3.78
N ALA A 36 7.56 9.89 -3.97
CA ALA A 36 8.53 10.86 -3.47
C ALA A 36 8.51 10.97 -1.92
N PHE A 37 7.37 10.67 -1.28
CA PHE A 37 7.31 10.45 0.16
C PHE A 37 8.22 9.29 0.61
N PHE A 38 8.23 8.22 -0.18
CA PHE A 38 8.96 6.99 0.08
C PHE A 38 10.48 7.22 0.16
N GLU A 39 11.05 7.93 -0.82
CA GLU A 39 12.48 8.26 -0.81
C GLU A 39 12.85 9.24 0.32
N SER A 40 12.04 10.27 0.57
CA SER A 40 12.34 11.27 1.61
C SER A 40 12.47 10.66 3.01
N ILE A 41 11.70 9.60 3.31
CA ILE A 41 11.74 8.92 4.61
C ILE A 41 12.81 7.83 4.66
N LEU A 42 12.97 7.06 3.58
CA LEU A 42 13.92 5.94 3.54
C LEU A 42 15.37 6.37 3.42
N ILE A 43 15.64 7.47 2.69
CA ILE A 43 17.00 7.94 2.43
C ILE A 43 17.51 8.81 3.58
N ARG A 44 16.64 9.56 4.28
CA ARG A 44 17.07 10.50 5.34
C ARG A 44 17.18 9.88 6.73
N LYS A 45 16.58 8.72 6.99
CA LYS A 45 16.67 8.04 8.29
C LYS A 45 17.31 6.67 8.13
N TRP A 46 18.23 6.36 9.05
CA TRP A 46 18.86 5.06 9.28
C TRP A 46 17.81 3.98 9.64
N THR A 47 16.88 3.69 8.73
CA THR A 47 15.86 2.67 8.90
C THR A 47 16.44 1.33 8.47
N ILE A 48 16.50 0.40 9.42
CA ILE A 48 17.17 -0.90 9.29
C ILE A 48 16.26 -1.86 8.51
N ARG A 49 14.95 -1.86 8.79
CA ARG A 49 13.99 -2.71 8.08
C ARG A 49 12.65 -2.04 7.92
N VAL A 50 12.13 -2.05 6.69
CA VAL A 50 10.87 -1.41 6.34
C VAL A 50 9.95 -2.39 5.63
N ILE A 51 8.68 -2.42 6.05
CA ILE A 51 7.63 -3.18 5.36
C ILE A 51 6.62 -2.21 4.79
N VAL A 52 6.27 -2.41 3.53
CA VAL A 52 5.36 -1.54 2.77
C VAL A 52 4.21 -2.39 2.27
N PHE A 53 3.04 -2.17 2.84
CA PHE A 53 1.82 -2.85 2.44
C PHE A 53 1.14 -2.11 1.30
N CYS A 54 0.85 -2.83 0.21
CA CYS A 54 0.02 -2.34 -0.89
C CYS A 54 -1.34 -3.03 -0.87
N THR A 55 -2.36 -2.37 -1.43
CA THR A 55 -3.74 -2.90 -1.52
C THR A 55 -3.83 -4.19 -2.31
N THR A 56 -3.05 -4.35 -3.38
CA THR A 56 -3.13 -5.51 -4.26
C THR A 56 -1.76 -6.05 -4.68
N ALA A 57 -1.75 -7.31 -5.13
CA ALA A 57 -0.55 -7.97 -5.64
C ALA A 57 0.06 -7.25 -6.85
N MET A 58 -0.77 -6.72 -7.77
CA MET A 58 -0.25 -6.05 -8.96
C MET A 58 0.27 -4.65 -8.68
N VAL A 59 -0.33 -3.95 -7.71
CA VAL A 59 0.24 -2.69 -7.21
C VAL A 59 1.55 -2.95 -6.47
N THR A 60 1.67 -4.08 -5.75
CA THR A 60 2.92 -4.51 -5.10
C THR A 60 4.04 -4.69 -6.13
N GLU A 61 3.76 -5.39 -7.22
CA GLU A 61 4.73 -5.66 -8.29
C GLU A 61 5.14 -4.38 -9.04
N PHE A 62 4.16 -3.53 -9.36
CA PHE A 62 4.44 -2.19 -9.91
C PHE A 62 5.37 -1.38 -9.00
N MET A 63 5.08 -1.35 -7.69
CA MET A 63 5.89 -0.64 -6.71
C MET A 63 7.31 -1.21 -6.59
N TYR A 64 7.44 -2.53 -6.58
CA TYR A 64 8.73 -3.20 -6.52
C TYR A 64 9.64 -2.82 -7.69
N ILE A 65 9.14 -2.86 -8.92
CA ILE A 65 9.95 -2.59 -10.12
C ILE A 65 10.45 -1.15 -10.11
N MET A 66 9.56 -0.21 -9.81
CA MET A 66 9.89 1.20 -9.71
C MET A 66 10.93 1.47 -8.60
N LEU A 67 10.69 1.00 -7.38
CA LEU A 67 11.61 1.21 -6.26
C LEU A 67 12.98 0.55 -6.50
N ARG A 68 13.01 -0.58 -7.22
CA ARG A 68 14.25 -1.23 -7.62
C ARG A 68 15.02 -0.39 -8.64
N ASP A 69 14.33 0.26 -9.57
CA ASP A 69 14.96 1.13 -10.55
C ASP A 69 15.59 2.38 -9.91
N LEU A 70 14.95 2.90 -8.85
CA LEU A 70 15.51 3.92 -7.94
C LEU A 70 16.71 3.43 -7.10
N LYS A 71 17.22 2.22 -7.38
CA LYS A 71 18.40 1.60 -6.74
C LYS A 71 18.23 1.36 -5.24
N LEU A 72 16.99 1.26 -4.75
CA LEU A 72 16.71 0.87 -3.37
C LEU A 72 16.88 -0.64 -3.19
N ASN A 73 17.36 -1.05 -2.01
CA ASN A 73 17.42 -2.46 -1.67
C ASN A 73 16.02 -2.97 -1.29
N VAL A 74 15.30 -3.45 -2.29
CA VAL A 74 13.89 -3.83 -2.18
C VAL A 74 13.65 -5.30 -2.59
N ARG A 75 12.71 -5.96 -1.92
CA ARG A 75 12.13 -7.26 -2.33
C ARG A 75 10.61 -7.17 -2.32
N GLU A 76 9.97 -8.09 -3.02
CA GLU A 76 8.51 -8.19 -3.08
C GLU A 76 7.98 -9.52 -2.56
N ILE A 77 6.82 -9.50 -1.92
CA ILE A 77 6.05 -10.72 -1.59
C ILE A 77 4.56 -10.44 -1.85
N HIS A 78 3.93 -11.23 -2.72
CA HIS A 78 2.48 -11.15 -2.95
C HIS A 78 1.90 -12.52 -3.33
N SER A 79 0.57 -12.62 -3.39
CA SER A 79 -0.15 -13.89 -3.62
C SER A 79 0.11 -14.55 -4.97
N ARG A 80 0.65 -13.81 -5.94
CA ARG A 80 0.99 -14.36 -7.27
C ARG A 80 2.42 -14.91 -7.35
N LYS A 81 3.26 -14.74 -6.32
CA LYS A 81 4.58 -15.36 -6.26
C LYS A 81 4.48 -16.80 -5.73
N PRO A 82 5.27 -17.75 -6.26
CA PRO A 82 5.30 -19.13 -5.76
C PRO A 82 5.66 -19.20 -4.27
N GLN A 83 5.15 -20.21 -3.55
CA GLN A 83 5.43 -20.37 -2.11
C GLN A 83 6.92 -20.42 -1.80
N LEU A 84 7.71 -21.17 -2.58
CA LEU A 84 9.16 -21.28 -2.41
C LEU A 84 9.86 -19.92 -2.52
N TYR A 85 9.43 -19.08 -3.46
CA TYR A 85 9.94 -17.71 -3.58
C TYR A 85 9.62 -16.89 -2.33
N ARG A 86 8.37 -16.96 -1.84
CA ARG A 86 7.95 -16.24 -0.63
C ARG A 86 8.78 -16.64 0.58
N THR A 87 8.99 -17.95 0.79
CA THR A 87 9.84 -18.46 1.89
C THR A 87 11.25 -17.88 1.81
N ARG A 88 11.89 -17.97 0.64
CA ARG A 88 13.25 -17.45 0.42
C ARG A 88 13.36 -15.95 0.72
N ILE A 89 12.42 -15.13 0.23
CA ILE A 89 12.44 -13.69 0.47
C ILE A 89 12.15 -13.36 1.94
N SER A 90 11.27 -14.13 2.60
CA SER A 90 11.01 -13.97 4.04
C SER A 90 12.24 -14.27 4.89
N GLU A 91 13.04 -15.27 4.53
CA GLU A 91 14.34 -15.57 5.16
C GLU A 91 15.35 -14.45 4.90
N GLU A 92 15.50 -14.03 3.64
CA GLU A 92 16.37 -12.91 3.26
C GLU A 92 16.04 -11.62 4.04
N PHE A 93 14.75 -11.30 4.22
CA PHE A 93 14.32 -10.14 4.99
C PHE A 93 14.56 -10.28 6.50
N ARG A 94 14.55 -11.51 7.03
CA ARG A 94 14.89 -11.77 8.43
C ARG A 94 16.37 -11.54 8.70
N ASP A 95 17.21 -11.93 7.75
CA ASP A 95 18.68 -11.92 7.92
C ASP A 95 19.32 -10.60 7.45
N SER A 96 18.57 -9.76 6.73
CA SER A 96 19.06 -8.47 6.24
C SER A 96 18.94 -7.35 7.28
N ASN A 97 19.99 -6.53 7.38
CA ASN A 97 20.03 -5.33 8.22
C ASN A 97 19.50 -4.06 7.55
N ARG A 98 19.33 -4.05 6.22
CA ARG A 98 18.86 -2.90 5.42
C ARG A 98 18.07 -3.38 4.23
N LEU A 99 16.78 -3.64 4.43
CA LEU A 99 15.91 -4.13 3.37
C LEU A 99 14.50 -3.53 3.46
N ILE A 100 13.94 -3.21 2.29
CA ILE A 100 12.55 -2.81 2.12
C ILE A 100 11.79 -4.02 1.57
N LEU A 101 10.74 -4.44 2.24
CA LEU A 101 9.82 -5.46 1.77
C LEU A 101 8.51 -4.81 1.33
N VAL A 102 8.24 -4.84 0.03
CA VAL A 102 6.95 -4.43 -0.54
C VAL A 102 6.06 -5.65 -0.59
N THR A 103 4.86 -5.59 -0.01
CA THR A 103 4.02 -6.77 0.12
C THR A 103 2.54 -6.46 0.03
N SER A 104 1.74 -7.41 -0.43
CA SER A 104 0.30 -7.40 -0.19
C SER A 104 -0.04 -8.04 1.17
N ASP A 105 -1.32 -8.29 1.46
CA ASP A 105 -1.74 -8.88 2.74
C ASP A 105 -1.24 -10.31 3.03
N VAL A 106 -0.50 -10.95 2.11
CA VAL A 106 0.07 -12.29 2.33
C VAL A 106 1.10 -12.34 3.47
N SER A 107 1.72 -11.21 3.81
CA SER A 107 2.71 -11.10 4.88
C SER A 107 2.11 -10.76 6.24
N THR A 108 0.78 -10.68 6.36
CA THR A 108 0.09 -10.25 7.59
C THR A 108 -0.09 -11.36 8.62
N ARG A 109 0.12 -12.64 8.27
CA ARG A 109 -0.08 -13.78 9.19
C ARG A 109 1.02 -14.84 9.00
N GLY A 110 1.40 -15.51 10.07
CA GLY A 110 2.30 -16.67 10.03
C GLY A 110 3.78 -16.40 9.81
N VAL A 111 4.19 -15.18 9.43
CA VAL A 111 5.61 -14.83 9.25
C VAL A 111 6.07 -13.89 10.35
N ASN A 112 7.13 -14.27 11.07
CA ASN A 112 7.79 -13.40 12.05
C ASN A 112 8.95 -12.65 11.39
N TYR A 113 8.82 -11.33 11.34
CA TYR A 113 9.86 -10.41 10.90
C TYR A 113 10.36 -9.64 12.13
N PRO A 114 11.51 -10.00 12.71
CA PRO A 114 12.07 -9.26 13.83
C PRO A 114 12.51 -7.85 13.37
N ASP A 115 12.57 -6.92 14.31
CA ASP A 115 13.13 -5.56 14.18
C ASP A 115 12.70 -4.75 12.96
N VAL A 116 11.44 -4.86 12.56
CA VAL A 116 10.85 -3.94 11.60
C VAL A 116 10.77 -2.57 12.27
N THR A 117 11.54 -1.62 11.76
CA THR A 117 11.61 -0.24 12.29
C THR A 117 10.46 0.64 11.80
N LEU A 118 9.96 0.34 10.60
CA LEU A 118 8.93 1.14 9.93
C LEU A 118 7.95 0.24 9.16
N VAL A 119 6.67 0.48 9.38
CA VAL A 119 5.59 -0.07 8.56
C VAL A 119 4.91 1.07 7.83
N ILE A 120 4.87 0.97 6.50
CA ILE A 120 4.11 1.87 5.63
C ILE A 120 2.91 1.09 5.07
N GLN A 121 1.73 1.67 5.11
CA GLN A 121 0.52 1.12 4.49
C GLN A 121 0.06 2.09 3.41
N ALA A 122 0.13 1.65 2.15
CA ALA A 122 -0.23 2.41 0.96
C ALA A 122 -1.65 2.08 0.52
N GLY A 123 -2.56 3.04 0.68
CA GLY A 123 -3.99 2.87 0.51
C GLY A 123 -4.64 2.21 1.73
N VAL A 124 -5.97 2.31 1.80
CA VAL A 124 -6.76 1.74 2.90
C VAL A 124 -6.69 0.21 2.88
N PRO A 125 -6.50 -0.44 4.04
CA PRO A 125 -6.69 -1.88 4.17
C PRO A 125 -8.18 -2.26 4.02
N PRO A 126 -8.50 -3.56 3.84
CA PRO A 126 -9.89 -4.02 3.73
C PRO A 126 -10.77 -3.75 4.96
N GLY A 127 -10.16 -3.40 6.09
CA GLY A 127 -10.86 -3.09 7.33
C GLY A 127 -9.89 -2.89 8.49
N ARG A 128 -10.43 -2.44 9.63
CA ARG A 128 -9.70 -2.22 10.88
C ARG A 128 -8.76 -3.36 11.29
N GLU A 129 -9.21 -4.62 11.25
CA GLU A 129 -8.37 -5.75 11.68
C GLU A 129 -7.10 -5.88 10.83
N HIS A 130 -7.20 -5.66 9.51
CA HIS A 130 -6.07 -5.68 8.60
C HIS A 130 -5.09 -4.54 8.91
N TYR A 131 -5.60 -3.34 9.20
CA TYR A 131 -4.76 -2.22 9.65
C TYR A 131 -3.91 -2.60 10.88
N ILE A 132 -4.56 -3.16 11.90
CA ILE A 132 -3.90 -3.57 13.15
C ILE A 132 -2.88 -4.68 12.91
N HIS A 133 -3.20 -5.69 12.10
CA HIS A 133 -2.27 -6.79 11.77
C HIS A 133 -1.03 -6.34 10.97
N ARG A 134 -1.21 -5.37 10.06
CA ARG A 134 -0.13 -4.72 9.32
C ARG A 134 0.75 -3.90 10.26
N LEU A 135 0.14 -3.08 11.11
CA LEU A 135 0.85 -2.26 12.09
C LEU A 135 1.63 -3.11 13.10
N GLY A 136 1.06 -4.23 13.55
CA GLY A 136 1.71 -5.17 14.46
C GLY A 136 2.93 -5.92 13.88
N ARG A 137 3.42 -5.54 12.69
CA ARG A 137 4.74 -5.97 12.18
C ARG A 137 5.90 -5.19 12.80
N THR A 138 5.68 -3.96 13.27
CA THR A 138 6.68 -3.13 13.97
C THR A 138 6.39 -3.05 15.47
N GLY A 139 7.30 -2.47 16.26
CA GLY A 139 7.08 -2.22 17.69
C GLY A 139 7.01 -3.47 18.56
N ARG A 140 7.60 -4.59 18.11
CA ARG A 140 7.59 -5.87 18.84
C ARG A 140 8.66 -5.89 19.94
N GLU A 141 8.41 -6.67 20.99
CA GLU A 141 9.38 -6.96 22.07
C GLU A 141 9.99 -5.71 22.72
N GLY A 142 9.21 -4.63 22.78
CA GLY A 142 9.63 -3.36 23.37
C GLY A 142 10.64 -2.54 22.57
N LYS A 143 10.87 -2.89 21.30
CA LYS A 143 11.62 -2.05 20.37
C LYS A 143 10.76 -0.91 19.85
N SER A 144 11.39 0.24 19.57
CA SER A 144 10.70 1.37 18.96
C SER A 144 10.29 1.03 17.52
N GLY A 145 9.10 1.48 17.13
CA GLY A 145 8.54 1.21 15.82
C GLY A 145 7.68 2.36 15.35
N LYS A 146 7.72 2.66 14.05
CA LYS A 146 6.87 3.68 13.44
C LYS A 146 5.89 3.04 12.47
N GLY A 147 4.62 3.42 12.59
CA GLY A 147 3.57 3.09 11.63
C GLY A 147 3.18 4.32 10.83
N ILE A 148 3.07 4.16 9.52
CA ILE A 148 2.62 5.19 8.58
C ILE A 148 1.47 4.63 7.75
N LEU A 149 0.33 5.32 7.78
CA LEU A 149 -0.79 5.09 6.85
C LEU A 149 -0.78 6.21 5.81
N LEU A 150 -0.84 5.85 4.53
CA LEU A 150 -0.88 6.75 3.39
C LEU A 150 -2.21 6.54 2.71
N ILE A 151 -3.06 7.56 2.79
CA ILE A 151 -4.40 7.56 2.22
C ILE A 151 -4.61 8.83 1.40
N ALA A 152 -5.36 8.69 0.33
CA ALA A 152 -5.88 9.79 -0.46
C ALA A 152 -7.10 10.44 0.21
N PRO A 153 -7.53 11.64 -0.20
CA PRO A 153 -8.65 12.32 0.45
C PRO A 153 -9.97 11.53 0.40
N TRP A 154 -10.23 10.82 -0.70
CA TRP A 154 -11.43 9.98 -0.84
C TRP A 154 -11.39 8.70 0.02
N GLU A 155 -10.25 8.39 0.65
CA GLU A 155 -10.05 7.25 1.53
C GLU A 155 -10.24 7.60 3.02
N GLU A 156 -10.49 8.89 3.35
CA GLU A 156 -10.62 9.36 4.74
C GLU A 156 -11.78 8.74 5.52
N TYR A 157 -12.78 8.17 4.82
CA TYR A 157 -13.85 7.42 5.48
C TYR A 157 -13.29 6.33 6.41
N PHE A 158 -12.15 5.72 6.06
CA PHE A 158 -11.50 4.67 6.85
C PHE A 158 -10.98 5.18 8.21
N LEU A 159 -10.69 6.47 8.35
CA LEU A 159 -10.25 7.04 9.63
C LEU A 159 -11.34 6.91 10.71
N LYS A 160 -12.61 6.86 10.30
CA LYS A 160 -13.73 6.58 11.22
C LYS A 160 -13.65 5.18 11.83
N GLU A 161 -13.10 4.20 11.11
CA GLU A 161 -12.92 2.84 11.63
C GLU A 161 -11.79 2.72 12.64
N ILE A 162 -10.86 3.68 12.67
CA ILE A 162 -9.65 3.67 13.51
C ILE A 162 -9.54 4.88 14.44
N HIS A 163 -10.65 5.59 14.67
CA HIS A 163 -10.70 6.85 15.42
C HIS A 163 -10.26 6.74 16.89
N ASP A 164 -10.38 5.55 17.49
CA ASP A 164 -10.04 5.25 18.88
C ASP A 164 -8.55 4.92 19.08
N LEU A 165 -7.79 4.80 17.99
CA LEU A 165 -6.34 4.57 18.07
C LEU A 165 -5.61 5.88 18.38
N PRO A 166 -4.44 5.84 19.05
CA PRO A 166 -3.67 7.02 19.45
C PRO A 166 -2.90 7.55 18.24
N ILE A 167 -3.67 8.16 17.38
CA ILE A 167 -3.31 8.32 16.01
C ILE A 167 -3.04 9.87 15.84
N GLN A 168 -1.92 10.31 15.20
CA GLN A 168 -1.70 11.71 14.75
C GLN A 168 -1.52 11.96 13.23
N LYS A 169 -2.15 13.05 12.72
CA LYS A 169 -1.98 13.56 11.33
C LYS A 169 -0.66 14.32 11.22
N ALA A 170 0.20 13.86 10.32
CA ALA A 170 1.48 14.49 10.01
C ALA A 170 1.37 15.45 8.80
N PRO A 171 2.22 16.49 8.74
CA PRO A 171 2.30 17.38 7.59
C PRO A 171 2.80 16.63 6.35
N VAL A 172 2.34 17.06 5.18
CA VAL A 172 2.87 16.59 3.90
C VAL A 172 4.33 17.02 3.79
N PRO A 173 5.29 16.10 3.56
CA PRO A 173 6.67 16.51 3.39
C PRO A 173 6.86 17.26 2.08
N GLN A 174 7.80 18.19 2.09
CA GLN A 174 8.24 18.86 0.87
C GLN A 174 9.02 17.88 0.01
N ILE A 175 8.58 17.72 -1.23
CA ILE A 175 9.24 16.92 -2.25
C ILE A 175 9.92 17.89 -3.20
N ASP A 176 11.23 17.75 -3.35
CA ASP A 176 11.98 18.54 -4.31
C ASP A 176 11.73 18.07 -5.75
N GLN A 177 12.01 18.95 -6.70
CA GLN A 177 11.76 18.71 -8.11
C GLN A 177 12.64 17.58 -8.68
N GLU A 178 13.84 17.38 -8.12
CA GLU A 178 14.76 16.33 -8.54
C GLU A 178 14.20 14.93 -8.20
N MET A 179 13.72 14.76 -6.97
CA MET A 179 13.09 13.52 -6.51
C MET A 179 11.84 13.21 -7.32
N LYS A 180 11.00 14.23 -7.59
CA LYS A 180 9.84 14.07 -8.47
C LYS A 180 10.25 13.56 -9.86
N GLN A 181 11.31 14.13 -10.43
CA GLN A 181 11.81 13.72 -11.74
C GLN A 181 12.32 12.27 -11.73
N LYS A 182 13.11 11.86 -10.72
CA LYS A 182 13.58 10.47 -10.58
C LYS A 182 12.43 9.47 -10.51
N VAL A 183 11.40 9.82 -9.74
CA VAL A 183 10.17 9.02 -9.64
C VAL A 183 9.47 8.92 -10.99
N ASP A 184 9.26 10.04 -11.67
CA ASP A 184 8.59 10.07 -12.97
C ASP A 184 9.37 9.24 -14.02
N ASP A 185 10.70 9.28 -13.99
CA ASP A 185 11.56 8.48 -14.88
C ASP A 185 11.50 6.99 -14.54
N SER A 186 11.48 6.64 -13.26
CA SER A 186 11.33 5.25 -12.83
C SER A 186 9.98 4.64 -13.23
N ILE A 187 8.90 5.42 -13.16
CA ILE A 187 7.57 5.00 -13.63
C ILE A 187 7.61 4.67 -15.13
N LYS A 188 8.40 5.38 -15.94
CA LYS A 188 8.50 5.12 -17.39
C LYS A 188 9.13 3.76 -17.70
N ILE A 189 10.05 3.28 -16.86
CA ILE A 189 10.71 1.98 -17.03
C ILE A 189 9.75 0.81 -16.80
N VAL A 190 8.67 1.01 -16.02
CA VAL A 190 7.71 -0.07 -15.77
C VAL A 190 6.89 -0.37 -17.03
N ASP A 191 6.90 -1.64 -17.44
CA ASP A 191 6.17 -2.14 -18.61
C ASP A 191 4.67 -1.81 -18.56
N MET A 192 4.11 -1.48 -19.73
CA MET A 192 2.69 -1.15 -19.85
C MET A 192 1.78 -2.27 -19.36
N SER A 193 2.11 -3.54 -19.64
CA SER A 193 1.33 -4.69 -19.18
C SER A 193 1.20 -4.77 -17.66
N ILE A 194 2.24 -4.37 -16.93
CA ILE A 194 2.26 -4.33 -15.46
C ILE A 194 1.41 -3.17 -14.97
N LYS A 195 1.52 -2.00 -15.61
CA LYS A 195 0.65 -0.84 -15.33
C LYS A 195 -0.83 -1.19 -15.54
N GLU A 196 -1.17 -1.88 -16.63
CA GLU A 196 -2.53 -2.34 -16.92
C GLU A 196 -3.05 -3.31 -15.85
N ALA A 197 -2.22 -4.27 -15.45
CA ALA A 197 -2.59 -5.21 -14.40
C ALA A 197 -2.74 -4.53 -13.04
N ALA A 198 -1.90 -3.55 -12.71
CA ALA A 198 -2.01 -2.73 -11.51
C ALA A 198 -3.30 -1.90 -11.52
N TYR A 199 -3.64 -1.27 -12.64
CA TYR A 199 -4.89 -0.54 -12.84
C TYR A 199 -6.11 -1.45 -12.62
N HIS A 200 -6.16 -2.62 -13.25
CA HIS A 200 -7.29 -3.52 -13.12
C HIS A 200 -7.44 -4.07 -11.69
N ALA A 201 -6.32 -4.38 -11.03
CA ALA A 201 -6.34 -4.82 -9.64
C ALA A 201 -6.80 -3.70 -8.69
N TRP A 202 -6.30 -2.48 -8.89
CA TRP A 202 -6.69 -1.29 -8.13
C TRP A 202 -8.20 -1.02 -8.29
N LEU A 203 -8.70 -0.97 -9.52
CA LEU A 203 -10.11 -0.76 -9.80
C LEU A 203 -10.97 -1.86 -9.16
N GLY A 204 -10.55 -3.14 -9.27
CA GLY A 204 -11.23 -4.26 -8.64
C GLY A 204 -11.29 -4.16 -7.11
N TYR A 205 -10.19 -3.75 -6.49
CA TYR A 205 -10.10 -3.56 -5.05
C TYR A 205 -11.06 -2.48 -4.56
N TYR A 206 -11.00 -1.27 -5.12
CA TYR A 206 -11.87 -0.19 -4.68
C TYR A 206 -13.34 -0.38 -5.10
N ASN A 207 -13.60 -1.15 -6.17
CA ASN A 207 -14.95 -1.59 -6.50
C ASN A 207 -15.55 -2.58 -5.48
N SER A 208 -14.71 -3.22 -4.66
CA SER A 208 -15.16 -4.13 -3.60
C SER A 208 -15.44 -3.43 -2.26
N ILE A 209 -15.02 -2.16 -2.11
CA ILE A 209 -15.22 -1.38 -0.91
C ILE A 209 -16.57 -0.64 -1.02
N ALA A 210 -17.46 -0.86 -0.07
CA ALA A 210 -18.82 -0.32 -0.10
C ALA A 210 -18.86 1.22 -0.15
N ASP A 211 -18.05 1.91 0.65
CA ASP A 211 -18.03 3.38 0.71
C ASP A 211 -17.64 4.04 -0.62
N ILE A 212 -16.83 3.36 -1.43
CA ILE A 212 -16.34 3.90 -2.72
C ILE A 212 -17.20 3.37 -3.88
N SER A 213 -17.57 2.09 -3.85
CA SER A 213 -18.22 1.43 -4.98
C SER A 213 -19.69 1.82 -5.21
N ARG A 214 -20.30 2.59 -4.30
CA ARG A 214 -21.67 3.12 -4.45
C ARG A 214 -21.77 4.14 -5.58
N ASP A 215 -20.74 4.97 -5.77
CA ASP A 215 -20.65 5.92 -6.87
C ASP A 215 -19.70 5.39 -7.94
N LYS A 216 -20.26 4.71 -8.96
CA LYS A 216 -19.48 4.12 -10.04
C LYS A 216 -18.80 5.16 -10.92
N VAL A 217 -19.38 6.35 -11.06
CA VAL A 217 -18.82 7.42 -11.89
C VAL A 217 -17.58 7.99 -11.19
N MET A 218 -17.70 8.28 -9.89
CA MET A 218 -16.57 8.70 -9.08
C MET A 218 -15.48 7.63 -9.03
N LEU A 219 -15.83 6.35 -8.87
CA LEU A 219 -14.85 5.26 -8.94
C LEU A 219 -14.12 5.20 -10.29
N ALA A 220 -14.82 5.40 -11.41
CA ALA A 220 -14.21 5.41 -12.74
C ALA A 220 -13.26 6.61 -12.94
N ASP A 221 -13.63 7.77 -12.42
CA ASP A 221 -12.77 8.96 -12.40
C ASP A 221 -11.51 8.72 -11.54
N LEU A 222 -11.66 8.22 -10.31
CA LEU A 222 -10.54 7.89 -9.44
C LEU A 222 -9.61 6.85 -10.06
N ALA A 223 -10.16 5.81 -10.70
CA ALA A 223 -9.36 4.83 -11.42
C ALA A 223 -8.59 5.49 -12.57
N SER A 224 -9.21 6.42 -13.29
CA SER A 224 -8.55 7.15 -14.37
C SER A 224 -7.38 8.00 -13.85
N ARG A 225 -7.57 8.70 -12.73
CA ARG A 225 -6.50 9.45 -12.04
C ARG A 225 -5.38 8.52 -11.57
N PHE A 226 -5.72 7.33 -11.06
CA PHE A 226 -4.73 6.30 -10.72
C PHE A 226 -3.91 5.88 -11.94
N GLY A 227 -4.56 5.57 -13.07
CA GLY A 227 -3.89 5.23 -14.33
C GLY A 227 -2.90 6.31 -14.79
N VAL A 228 -3.33 7.57 -14.81
CA VAL A 228 -2.44 8.71 -15.15
C VAL A 228 -1.26 8.78 -14.20
N SER A 229 -1.50 8.59 -12.90
CA SER A 229 -0.44 8.68 -11.89
C SER A 229 0.60 7.55 -11.92
N ILE A 230 0.32 6.45 -12.63
CA ILE A 230 1.29 5.37 -12.90
C ILE A 230 1.83 5.44 -14.34
N GLY A 231 1.71 6.60 -15.00
CA GLY A 231 2.31 6.87 -16.31
C GLY A 231 1.53 6.34 -17.51
N MET A 232 0.21 6.18 -17.39
CA MET A 232 -0.66 5.89 -18.54
C MET A 232 -1.22 7.18 -19.14
N GLU A 233 -1.21 7.30 -20.46
CA GLU A 233 -1.89 8.42 -21.15
C GLU A 233 -3.42 8.33 -21.02
N LYS A 234 -3.94 7.09 -21.02
CA LYS A 234 -5.36 6.80 -20.88
C LYS A 234 -5.58 5.46 -20.18
N PRO A 235 -6.70 5.30 -19.44
CA PRO A 235 -7.02 4.04 -18.78
C PRO A 235 -7.10 2.88 -19.78
N PRO A 236 -6.66 1.65 -19.42
CA PRO A 236 -6.78 0.49 -20.29
C PRO A 236 -8.23 0.03 -20.43
N THR A 237 -8.48 -0.81 -21.44
CA THR A 237 -9.81 -1.37 -21.67
C THR A 237 -10.09 -2.55 -20.75
N LEU A 238 -11.31 -2.65 -20.21
CA LEU A 238 -11.82 -3.85 -19.56
C LEU A 238 -12.43 -4.82 -20.58
N PHE A 239 -12.30 -6.12 -20.33
CA PHE A 239 -13.14 -7.11 -21.02
C PHE A 239 -14.61 -6.87 -20.70
N ARG A 240 -15.48 -7.00 -21.71
CA ARG A 240 -16.94 -6.82 -21.57
C ARG A 240 -17.54 -7.63 -20.43
N LYS A 241 -17.13 -8.90 -20.29
CA LYS A 241 -17.58 -9.78 -19.19
C LYS A 241 -17.17 -9.23 -17.82
N THR A 242 -15.95 -8.71 -17.70
CA THR A 242 -15.43 -8.11 -16.45
C THR A 242 -16.18 -6.83 -16.10
N ALA A 243 -16.35 -5.91 -17.05
CA ALA A 243 -17.11 -4.68 -16.83
C ALA A 243 -18.56 -4.96 -16.42
N PHE A 244 -19.20 -5.97 -17.02
CA PHE A 244 -20.54 -6.41 -16.62
C PHE A 244 -20.58 -6.94 -15.18
N LYS A 245 -19.68 -7.88 -14.83
CA LYS A 245 -19.60 -8.43 -13.46
C LYS A 245 -19.31 -7.38 -12.39
N MET A 246 -18.56 -6.34 -12.74
CA MET A 246 -18.22 -5.26 -11.82
C MET A 246 -19.30 -4.18 -11.72
N GLY A 247 -20.37 -4.26 -12.52
CA GLY A 247 -21.39 -3.21 -12.60
C GLY A 247 -20.88 -1.91 -13.23
N LEU A 248 -19.85 -2.00 -14.07
CA LEU A 248 -19.17 -0.86 -14.71
C LEU A 248 -19.53 -0.70 -16.19
N LYS A 249 -20.44 -1.54 -16.71
CA LYS A 249 -20.89 -1.44 -18.11
C LYS A 249 -21.68 -0.14 -18.30
N GLY A 250 -21.23 0.70 -19.24
CA GLY A 250 -21.90 1.97 -19.57
C GLY A 250 -21.55 3.12 -18.63
N VAL A 251 -20.68 2.90 -17.64
CA VAL A 251 -20.19 3.97 -16.76
C VAL A 251 -19.23 4.88 -17.55
N PRO A 252 -19.44 6.20 -17.57
CA PRO A 252 -18.53 7.15 -18.21
C PRO A 252 -17.08 6.98 -17.70
N GLY A 253 -16.10 7.09 -18.60
CA GLY A 253 -14.68 6.89 -18.29
C GLY A 253 -14.22 5.42 -18.30
N ILE A 254 -15.12 4.45 -18.18
CA ILE A 254 -14.77 3.03 -18.32
C ILE A 254 -14.71 2.63 -19.79
N ARG A 255 -13.52 2.23 -20.23
CA ARG A 255 -13.28 1.75 -21.60
C ARG A 255 -13.51 0.24 -21.66
N ILE A 256 -14.29 -0.24 -22.62
CA ILE A 256 -14.59 -1.68 -22.78
C ILE A 256 -14.03 -2.16 -24.12
N ARG A 257 -13.28 -3.26 -24.10
CA ARG A 257 -12.79 -3.93 -25.31
C ARG A 257 -14.00 -4.50 -26.06
N LYS A 258 -14.08 -4.17 -27.35
CA LYS A 258 -15.10 -4.71 -28.27
C LYS A 258 -15.00 -6.23 -28.34
#